data_AF-A0AAW8TWW3-F1
#
_entry.id   AF-A0AAW8TWW3-F1
#
_cell.length_a   1.000
_cell.length_b   1.000
_cell.length_c   1.000
_cell.angle_alpha   90.00
_cell.angle_beta   90.00
_cell.angle_gamma   90.00
#
_symmetry.space_group_name_H-M   'P 1'
#
loop_
_entity.id
_entity.type
_entity.pdbx_description
1 polymer ?
#
loop_
_entity_poly.entity_id
_entity_poly.type
_entity_poly.pdbx_seq_one_letter_code
_entity_poly.pdbx_strand_id
1 'polypeptide(L)' 'MCQECKRRGMTTKGTIIHHKIEAREDLTLFWSADNLECICPACHNAEHPERSGGAKKVKPKTNVVKFYANNER' A
#
# COMPACT_ATOMS: atom_id res chain seq x y z
N MET A 1 11.03 -14.09 -5.65
CA MET A 1 10.75 -13.23 -6.83
C MET A 1 9.28 -12.85 -6.79
N CYS A 2 8.92 -11.60 -7.12
CA CYS A 2 7.52 -11.15 -7.17
C CYS A 2 6.76 -11.93 -8.26
N GLN A 3 5.72 -12.66 -7.87
CA GLN A 3 4.94 -13.48 -8.80
C GLN A 3 4.16 -12.62 -9.80
N GLU A 4 3.57 -11.52 -9.35
CA GLU A 4 2.87 -10.56 -10.21
C GLU A 4 3.78 -9.92 -11.27
N CYS A 5 4.95 -9.43 -10.86
CA CYS A 5 5.93 -8.88 -11.81
C CYS A 5 6.37 -9.94 -12.83
N LYS A 6 6.58 -11.19 -12.37
CA LYS A 6 6.95 -12.30 -13.26
C LYS A 6 5.87 -12.58 -14.31
N ARG A 7 4.59 -12.58 -13.94
CA ARG A 7 3.46 -12.72 -14.89
C ARG A 7 3.47 -11.62 -15.96
N ARG A 8 3.95 -10.43 -15.62
CA ARG A 8 4.09 -9.27 -16.53
C ARG A 8 5.43 -9.22 -17.28
N GLY A 9 6.27 -10.25 -17.17
CA GLY A 9 7.60 -10.29 -17.80
C GLY A 9 8.67 -9.44 -17.11
N MET A 10 8.42 -8.96 -15.89
CA MET A 10 9.35 -8.15 -15.10
C MET A 10 10.04 -8.98 -14.01
N THR A 11 11.32 -8.71 -13.76
CA THR A 11 12.09 -9.33 -12.68
C THR A 11 12.22 -8.37 -11.49
N THR A 12 11.34 -8.51 -10.50
CA THR A 12 11.34 -7.68 -9.28
C THR A 12 11.43 -8.53 -8.03
N LYS A 13 12.30 -8.18 -7.09
CA LYS A 13 12.40 -8.89 -5.79
C LYS A 13 11.06 -8.79 -5.05
N GLY A 14 10.50 -9.94 -4.69
CA GLY A 14 9.34 -10.03 -3.80
C GLY A 14 9.83 -10.07 -2.35
N THR A 15 9.17 -9.32 -1.47
CA THR A 15 9.55 -9.18 -0.06
C THR A 15 8.38 -9.40 0.89
N ILE A 16 7.15 -9.45 0.36
CA ILE A 16 5.92 -9.59 1.14
C ILE A 16 5.23 -10.88 0.71
N ILE A 17 4.68 -11.61 1.68
CA ILE A 17 3.77 -12.72 1.43
C ILE A 17 2.34 -12.18 1.51
N HIS A 18 1.59 -12.38 0.44
CA HIS A 18 0.22 -11.90 0.26
C HIS A 18 -0.74 -13.08 0.12
N HIS A 19 -1.95 -12.93 0.67
CA HIS A 19 -3.02 -13.92 0.54
C HIS A 19 -3.90 -13.53 -0.64
N LYS A 20 -4.06 -14.42 -1.62
CA LYS A 20 -4.91 -14.20 -2.81
C LYS A 20 -6.38 -14.07 -2.42
N ILE A 21 -6.84 -14.93 -1.52
CA ILE A 21 -8.12 -14.85 -0.82
C ILE A 21 -7.82 -14.35 0.58
N GLU A 22 -8.44 -13.22 0.93
CA GLU A 22 -8.20 -12.60 2.22
C GLU A 22 -8.72 -13.47 3.37
N ALA A 23 -8.03 -13.41 4.51
CA ALA A 23 -8.42 -14.10 5.73
C ALA A 23 -9.85 -13.82 6.20
N ARG A 24 -10.38 -12.63 5.86
CA ARG A 24 -11.75 -12.21 6.20
C ARG A 24 -12.81 -12.89 5.34
N GLU A 25 -12.44 -13.40 4.17
CA GLU A 25 -13.34 -14.09 3.25
C GLU A 25 -13.39 -15.58 3.56
N ASP A 26 -12.22 -16.21 3.69
CA ASP A 26 -12.12 -17.63 4.03
C ASP A 26 -10.89 -17.92 4.90
N LEU A 27 -11.16 -18.22 6.18
CA LEU A 27 -10.13 -18.51 7.17
C LEU A 27 -9.48 -19.89 6.95
N THR A 28 -10.15 -20.82 6.27
CA THR A 28 -9.63 -22.17 6.02
C THR A 28 -8.43 -22.17 5.08
N LEU A 29 -8.36 -21.15 4.21
CA LEU A 29 -7.30 -20.97 3.23
C LEU A 29 -6.12 -20.14 3.75
N PHE A 30 -6.16 -19.67 5.00
CA PHE A 30 -5.15 -18.77 5.54
C PHE A 30 -3.73 -19.34 5.47
N TRP A 31 -3.56 -20.61 5.80
CA TRP A 31 -2.26 -21.30 5.79
C TRP A 31 -2.01 -22.11 4.51
N SER A 32 -2.92 -22.03 3.53
CA SER A 32 -2.76 -22.78 2.29
C SER A 32 -1.64 -22.17 1.44
N ALA A 33 -0.63 -22.97 1.09
CA ALA A 33 0.48 -22.52 0.24
C ALA A 33 -0.02 -22.01 -1.13
N ASP A 34 -1.10 -22.58 -1.65
CA ASP A 34 -1.71 -22.15 -2.91
C ASP A 34 -2.41 -20.80 -2.80
N ASN A 35 -2.82 -20.41 -1.60
CA ASN A 35 -3.42 -19.11 -1.31
C ASN A 35 -2.36 -18.01 -1.06
N LEU A 36 -1.10 -18.39 -0.81
CA LEU A 36 -0.02 -17.45 -0.53
C LEU A 36 0.78 -17.15 -1.79
N GLU A 37 1.15 -15.88 -2.00
CA GLU A 37 2.09 -15.50 -3.05
C GLU A 37 3.10 -14.45 -2.60
N CYS A 38 4.34 -14.59 -3.08
CA CYS A 38 5.40 -13.64 -2.80
C CYS A 38 5.34 -12.48 -3.81
N ILE A 39 5.07 -11.26 -3.35
CA ILE A 39 4.95 -10.06 -4.19
C ILE A 39 5.85 -8.93 -3.68
N CYS A 40 6.07 -7.92 -4.52
CA CYS A 40 6.78 -6.70 -4.13
C CYS A 40 5.85 -5.72 -3.42
N PRO A 41 6.38 -4.73 -2.66
CA PRO A 41 5.56 -3.74 -1.96
C PRO A 41 4.63 -2.94 -2.88
N ALA A 42 5.08 -2.65 -4.11
CA ALA A 42 4.26 -1.94 -5.09
C ALA A 42 3.02 -2.75 -5.51
N CYS A 43 3.19 -4.04 -5.81
CA CYS A 43 2.07 -4.94 -6.14
C CYS A 43 1.16 -5.14 -4.93
N HIS A 44 1.71 -5.33 -3.73
CA HIS A 44 0.91 -5.48 -2.52
C HIS A 44 0.01 -4.26 -2.26
N ASN A 45 0.56 -3.06 -2.42
CA ASN A 45 -0.20 -1.81 -2.21
C ASN A 45 -1.26 -1.57 -3.29
N ALA A 46 -1.07 -2.08 -4.50
CA ALA A 46 -2.04 -2.02 -5.57
C ALA A 46 -3.24 -2.94 -5.30
N GLU A 47 -3.01 -4.09 -4.68
CA GLU A 47 -4.06 -5.05 -4.32
C GLU A 47 -4.89 -4.61 -3.10
N HIS A 48 -4.30 -3.82 -2.20
CA HIS A 48 -4.95 -3.26 -1.01
C HIS A 48 -5.09 -1.73 -1.08
N PRO A 49 -5.87 -1.18 -2.02
CA PRO A 49 -6.03 0.26 -2.21
C PRO A 49 -6.65 0.98 -0.99
N GLU A 50 -7.37 0.26 -0.12
CA GLU A 50 -7.93 0.81 1.11
C GLU A 50 -6.88 0.99 2.22
N ARG A 51 -5.80 0.21 2.18
CA ARG A 51 -4.69 0.24 3.16
C ARG A 51 -3.48 1.02 2.68
N SER A 52 -3.32 1.20 1.38
CA SER A 52 -2.26 2.01 0.77
C SER A 52 -2.58 3.50 0.82
N GLY A 53 -2.78 4.06 2.02
CA GLY A 53 -2.83 5.50 2.29
C GLY A 53 -3.62 6.33 1.28
N GLY A 54 -4.80 5.81 0.87
CA GLY A 54 -5.49 5.99 -0.41
C GLY A 54 -5.39 7.31 -1.20
N ALA A 55 -6.48 7.72 -1.83
CA ALA A 55 -6.49 8.97 -2.58
C ALA A 55 -6.09 10.13 -1.62
N LYS A 56 -5.08 10.93 -2.00
CA LYS A 56 -4.71 12.13 -1.25
C LYS A 56 -5.97 12.96 -1.04
N LYS A 57 -6.49 13.00 0.18
CA LYS A 57 -7.59 13.89 0.51
C LYS A 57 -7.15 15.30 0.19
N VAL A 58 -7.93 16.01 -0.62
CA VAL A 58 -7.67 17.42 -0.94
C VAL A 58 -7.68 18.17 0.38
N LYS A 59 -6.52 18.68 0.80
CA LYS A 59 -6.44 19.50 2.01
C LYS A 59 -7.22 20.79 1.74
N PRO A 60 -8.16 21.20 2.59
CA PRO A 60 -8.83 22.49 2.43
C PRO A 60 -7.78 23.60 2.45
N LYS A 61 -7.89 24.56 1.54
CA LYS A 61 -7.05 25.76 1.51
C LYS A 61 -7.50 26.69 2.64
N THR A 62 -7.07 26.43 3.86
CA THR A 62 -7.29 27.36 4.98
C THR A 62 -6.40 28.57 4.79
N ASN A 63 -6.95 29.78 4.90
CA ASN A 63 -6.16 31.01 4.91
C ASN A 63 -5.33 31.08 6.19
N VAL A 64 -4.11 30.56 6.14
CA VAL A 64 -3.16 30.65 7.26
C VAL A 64 -2.55 32.04 7.24
N VAL A 65 -3.01 32.92 8.14
CA VAL A 65 -2.33 34.18 8.41
C VAL A 65 -1.07 33.84 9.20
N LYS A 66 0.10 34.02 8.58
CA LYS A 66 1.39 33.88 9.26
C LYS A 66 1.70 35.19 9.99
N PHE A 67 1.68 35.16 11.31
CA PHE A 67 2.21 36.25 12.12
C PHE A 67 3.72 36.04 12.30
N TYR A 68 4.50 37.06 11.94
CA TYR A 68 5.94 37.09 12.21
C TYR A 68 6.18 37.84 13.51
N ALA A 69 7.25 37.47 14.23
CA ALA A 69 7.66 38.17 15.43
C ALA A 69 7.97 39.64 15.11
N ASN A 70 7.34 40.56 15.86
CA ASN A 70 7.61 41.99 15.75
C ASN A 70 8.97 42.28 16.38
N ASN A 71 9.89 42.87 15.61
CA ASN A 71 11.26 43.17 16.03
C ASN A 71 11.43 44.64 16.48
N GLU A 72 10.36 45.28 16.94
CA GLU A 72 10.47 46.62 17.53
C GLU A 72 11.29 46.53 18.83
N ARG A 73 12.35 47.36 18.89
CA ARG A 73 13.32 47.47 19.99
C ARG A 73 13.08 48.77 20.76
#